data_AF-A0A0S4UX28-F1
#
_entry.id   AF-A0A0S4UX28-F1
#
_cell.length_a   1.000
_cell.length_b   1.000
_cell.length_c   1.000
_cell.angle_alpha   90.00
_cell.angle_beta   90.00
_cell.angle_gamma   90.00
#
_symmetry.space_group_name_H-M   'P 1'
#
loop_
_entity.id
_entity.type
_entity.pdbx_description
1 polymer ?
#
loop_
_entity_poly.entity_id
_entity_poly.type
_entity_poly.pdbx_seq_one_letter_code
_entity_poly.pdbx_strand_id
1 'polypeptide(L)'
;MREPNLKPYDVPRNLDQDAWFLYQTTSIPYYELCARLCEEFAELYNRFITGHGLHGAARLDYWVSRYLTHAENIGHGIGLIKNGGDYMPMIDILNAPATDYRGLVEQPLGWMSNEQRKKWNDAFERLSYACGSGSEILRNNQTKGVHWLNRASIGKDQIYLDRDDSQVGDRARAIQYATNYGIMSPPTSYPRHPVDIGERVSPGTPCPRTGVWVPKQWLDGARDFNLAFCVEGRPMQPAYQILVAKEVNILAEFIPDWEPPKIDGYVGPLETRATDTIWHFVSQPVFQTVPASNLHLRCEAARTVVPFINPHVK
;
A
#
# COMPACT_ATOMS: atom_id res chain seq x y z
N MET A 1 6.32 33.05 -11.62
CA MET A 1 5.30 31.99 -11.75
C MET A 1 3.99 32.56 -11.21
N ARG A 2 2.88 32.47 -11.95
CA ARG A 2 1.55 32.78 -11.37
C ARG A 2 1.23 31.69 -10.36
N GLU A 3 0.85 32.07 -9.14
CA GLU A 3 0.35 31.10 -8.17
C GLU A 3 -0.87 30.38 -8.77
N PRO A 4 -0.91 29.04 -8.73
CA PRO A 4 -2.08 28.30 -9.18
C PRO A 4 -3.29 28.73 -8.33
N ASN A 5 -4.43 28.94 -8.98
CA ASN A 5 -5.68 29.27 -8.32
C ASN A 5 -6.23 28.01 -7.64
N LEU A 6 -5.74 27.72 -6.44
CA LEU A 6 -6.08 26.55 -5.64
C LEU A 6 -7.27 26.86 -4.73
N LYS A 7 -8.27 25.97 -4.72
CA LYS A 7 -9.43 26.07 -3.84
C LYS A 7 -9.25 25.22 -2.59
N PRO A 8 -9.85 25.62 -1.45
CA PRO A 8 -9.91 24.78 -0.26
C PRO A 8 -10.58 23.43 -0.55
N TYR A 9 -10.09 22.38 0.08
CA TYR A 9 -10.72 21.06 0.05
C TYR A 9 -11.87 21.02 1.07
N ASP A 10 -13.09 20.69 0.61
CA ASP A 10 -14.33 20.80 1.39
C ASP A 10 -15.04 19.45 1.63
N VAL A 11 -14.45 18.34 1.18
CA VAL A 11 -15.02 17.00 1.41
C VAL A 11 -14.82 16.60 2.88
N PRO A 12 -15.88 16.19 3.59
CA PRO A 12 -15.76 15.74 4.98
C PRO A 12 -14.86 14.51 5.10
N ARG A 13 -13.84 14.59 5.97
CA ARG A 13 -12.98 13.47 6.33
C ARG A 13 -13.28 12.95 7.74
N ASN A 14 -12.96 11.68 7.96
CA ASN A 14 -13.18 10.99 9.23
C ASN A 14 -11.86 10.40 9.73
N LEU A 15 -11.45 10.78 10.93
CA LEU A 15 -10.21 10.31 11.56
C LEU A 15 -10.15 8.80 11.71
N ASP A 16 -11.23 8.21 12.18
CA ASP A 16 -11.30 6.79 12.46
C ASP A 16 -11.24 5.96 11.17
N GLN A 17 -11.83 6.47 10.09
CA GLN A 17 -11.78 5.87 8.76
C GLN A 17 -10.36 5.91 8.18
N ASP A 18 -9.72 7.08 8.21
CA ASP A 18 -8.39 7.26 7.63
C ASP A 18 -7.32 6.49 8.42
N ALA A 19 -7.41 6.53 9.76
CA ALA A 19 -6.55 5.75 10.64
C ALA A 19 -6.75 4.24 10.44
N TRP A 20 -8.01 3.78 10.34
CA TRP A 20 -8.30 2.38 10.03
C TRP A 20 -7.67 1.96 8.71
N PHE A 21 -7.85 2.74 7.64
CA PHE A 21 -7.32 2.41 6.33
C PHE A 21 -5.79 2.28 6.33
N LEU A 22 -5.10 3.24 6.94
CA LEU A 22 -3.64 3.19 7.09
C LEU A 22 -3.23 1.95 7.89
N TYR A 23 -3.86 1.71 9.03
CA TYR A 23 -3.54 0.55 9.87
C TYR A 23 -3.81 -0.78 9.19
N GLN A 24 -4.89 -0.91 8.40
CA GLN A 24 -5.16 -2.11 7.63
C GLN A 24 -4.10 -2.30 6.55
N THR A 25 -3.82 -1.27 5.76
CA THR A 25 -2.92 -1.36 4.59
C THR A 25 -1.46 -1.57 4.98
N THR A 26 -1.07 -1.22 6.21
CA THR A 26 0.28 -1.46 6.76
C THR A 26 0.34 -2.64 7.73
N SER A 27 -0.70 -3.47 7.77
CA SER A 27 -0.77 -4.64 8.66
C SER A 27 -0.09 -5.87 8.03
N ILE A 28 0.40 -6.77 8.89
CA ILE A 28 0.92 -8.08 8.46
C ILE A 28 -0.12 -8.86 7.63
N PRO A 29 -1.40 -8.99 8.05
CA PRO A 29 -2.42 -9.67 7.24
C PRO A 29 -2.61 -9.08 5.84
N TYR A 30 -2.44 -7.77 5.67
CA TYR A 30 -2.52 -7.14 4.35
C TYR A 30 -1.33 -7.54 3.46
N TYR A 31 -0.13 -7.63 4.02
CA TYR A 31 1.03 -8.13 3.29
C TYR A 31 0.94 -9.62 2.98
N GLU A 32 0.36 -10.43 3.88
CA GLU A 32 0.05 -11.83 3.62
C GLU A 32 -0.97 -11.98 2.47
N LEU A 33 -1.96 -11.08 2.39
CA LEU A 33 -2.86 -10.99 1.24
C LEU A 33 -2.10 -10.68 -0.05
N CYS A 34 -1.15 -9.73 -0.04
CA CYS A 34 -0.34 -9.41 -1.21
C CYS A 34 0.46 -10.62 -1.73
N ALA A 35 1.07 -11.39 -0.82
CA ALA A 35 1.78 -12.62 -1.16
C ALA A 35 0.84 -13.65 -1.81
N ARG A 36 -0.31 -13.91 -1.19
CA ARG A 36 -1.33 -14.82 -1.73
C ARG A 36 -1.84 -14.38 -3.11
N LEU A 37 -2.05 -13.08 -3.34
CA LEU A 37 -2.47 -12.58 -4.66
C LEU A 37 -1.40 -12.84 -5.73
N CYS A 38 -0.11 -12.80 -5.36
CA CYS A 38 0.97 -13.17 -6.29
C CYS A 38 0.90 -14.65 -6.66
N GLU A 39 0.67 -15.52 -5.67
CA GLU A 39 0.48 -16.97 -5.89
C GLU A 39 -0.76 -17.26 -6.74
N GLU A 40 -1.92 -16.67 -6.40
CA GLU A 40 -3.17 -16.81 -7.15
C GLU A 40 -3.01 -16.39 -8.62
N PHE A 41 -2.30 -15.28 -8.87
CA PHE A 41 -2.01 -14.83 -10.23
C PHE A 41 -1.05 -15.79 -10.97
N ALA A 42 0.03 -16.24 -10.31
CA ALA A 42 0.96 -17.20 -10.89
C ALA A 42 0.26 -18.50 -11.26
N GLU A 43 -0.58 -19.03 -10.37
CA GLU A 43 -1.38 -20.24 -10.62
C GLU A 43 -2.37 -20.07 -11.76
N LEU A 44 -3.10 -18.94 -11.79
CA LEU A 44 -4.03 -18.64 -12.89
C LEU A 44 -3.30 -18.64 -14.23
N TYR A 45 -2.16 -17.95 -14.28
CA TYR A 45 -1.40 -17.84 -15.52
C TYR A 45 -0.81 -19.19 -15.94
N ASN A 46 -0.27 -19.95 -14.98
CA ASN A 46 0.23 -21.30 -15.20
C ASN A 46 -0.85 -22.21 -15.79
N ARG A 47 -2.06 -22.22 -15.20
CA ARG A 47 -3.20 -23.01 -15.72
C ARG A 47 -3.54 -22.66 -17.17
N PHE A 48 -3.50 -21.38 -17.53
CA PHE A 48 -3.75 -20.95 -18.91
C PHE A 48 -2.64 -21.43 -19.86
N ILE A 49 -1.37 -21.30 -19.47
CA ILE A 49 -0.22 -21.78 -20.25
C ILE A 49 -0.31 -23.31 -20.46
N THR A 50 -0.58 -24.06 -19.39
CA THR A 50 -0.75 -25.53 -19.46
C THR A 50 -1.91 -25.92 -20.37
N GLY A 51 -3.07 -25.27 -20.23
CA GLY A 51 -4.26 -25.58 -21.02
C GLY A 51 -4.08 -25.36 -22.52
N HIS A 52 -3.16 -24.49 -22.91
CA HIS A 52 -2.80 -24.24 -24.31
C HIS A 52 -1.51 -24.95 -24.76
N GLY A 53 -0.84 -25.69 -23.87
CA GLY A 53 0.41 -26.40 -24.20
C GLY A 53 1.58 -25.47 -24.50
N LEU A 54 1.65 -24.29 -23.85
CA LEU A 54 2.59 -23.21 -24.18
C LEU A 54 3.80 -23.12 -23.25
N HIS A 55 4.05 -24.13 -22.42
CA HIS A 55 5.27 -24.19 -21.61
C HIS A 55 6.51 -24.16 -22.52
N GLY A 56 7.51 -23.35 -22.13
CA GLY A 56 8.73 -23.10 -22.90
C GLY A 56 8.59 -22.05 -24.01
N ALA A 57 7.39 -21.52 -24.26
CA ALA A 57 7.20 -20.46 -25.25
C ALA A 57 7.52 -19.08 -24.66
N ALA A 58 8.29 -18.28 -25.41
CA ALA A 58 8.70 -16.93 -25.02
C ALA A 58 9.26 -16.89 -23.58
N ARG A 59 8.74 -16.00 -22.73
CA ARG A 59 9.09 -15.92 -21.31
C ARG A 59 7.88 -16.21 -20.40
N LEU A 60 6.93 -17.02 -20.85
CA LEU A 60 5.68 -17.25 -20.13
C LEU A 60 5.93 -17.92 -18.75
N ASP A 61 6.75 -18.98 -18.71
CA ASP A 61 7.11 -19.67 -17.45
C ASP A 61 7.97 -18.83 -16.51
N TYR A 62 8.78 -17.92 -17.07
CA TYR A 62 9.54 -16.96 -16.29
C TYR A 62 8.61 -16.07 -15.46
N TRP A 63 7.51 -15.60 -16.05
CA TRP A 63 6.55 -14.75 -15.34
C TRP A 63 5.81 -15.53 -14.24
N VAL A 64 5.45 -16.80 -14.48
CA VAL A 64 4.90 -17.66 -13.42
C VAL A 64 5.88 -17.76 -12.25
N SER A 65 7.14 -18.11 -12.53
CA SER A 65 8.19 -18.27 -11.50
C SER A 65 8.49 -16.95 -10.77
N ARG A 66 8.47 -15.83 -11.50
CA ARG A 66 8.71 -14.49 -10.93
C ARG A 66 7.64 -14.09 -9.93
N TYR A 67 6.37 -14.38 -10.18
CA TYR A 67 5.30 -14.07 -9.23
C TYR A 67 5.33 -14.96 -7.99
N LEU A 68 5.72 -16.23 -8.13
CA LEU A 68 6.00 -17.08 -6.96
C LEU A 68 7.17 -16.51 -6.13
N THR A 69 8.23 -16.05 -6.80
CA THR A 69 9.37 -15.40 -6.14
C THR A 69 8.94 -14.10 -5.42
N HIS A 70 8.04 -13.31 -6.01
CA HIS A 70 7.48 -12.12 -5.34
C HIS A 70 6.72 -12.48 -4.07
N ALA A 71 5.92 -13.56 -4.08
CA ALA A 71 5.22 -14.04 -2.90
C ALA A 71 6.20 -14.43 -1.77
N GLU A 72 7.27 -15.17 -2.11
CA GLU A 72 8.32 -15.53 -1.16
C GLU A 72 9.04 -14.30 -0.58
N ASN A 73 9.37 -13.32 -1.43
CA ASN A 73 10.01 -12.08 -0.99
C ASN A 73 9.11 -11.26 -0.05
N ILE A 74 7.80 -11.21 -0.31
CA ILE A 74 6.83 -10.59 0.60
C ILE A 74 6.83 -11.33 1.95
N GLY A 75 6.85 -12.67 1.92
CA GLY A 75 7.01 -13.50 3.13
C GLY A 75 8.28 -13.18 3.94
N HIS A 76 9.42 -13.03 3.26
CA HIS A 76 10.67 -12.60 3.91
C HIS A 76 10.57 -11.19 4.51
N GLY A 77 9.96 -10.25 3.79
CA GLY A 77 9.74 -8.88 4.27
C GLY A 77 8.84 -8.82 5.50
N ILE A 78 7.79 -9.64 5.56
CA ILE A 78 6.97 -9.83 6.78
C ILE A 78 7.83 -10.31 7.95
N GLY A 79 8.79 -11.22 7.69
CA GLY A 79 9.76 -11.67 8.70
C GLY A 79 10.60 -10.53 9.27
N LEU A 80 11.04 -9.57 8.45
CA LEU A 80 11.80 -8.39 8.89
C LEU A 80 10.96 -7.48 9.79
N ILE A 81 9.68 -7.29 9.46
CA ILE A 81 8.74 -6.53 10.30
C ILE A 81 8.54 -7.23 11.64
N LYS A 82 8.23 -8.53 11.63
CA LYS A 82 7.94 -9.30 12.87
C LYS A 82 9.14 -9.33 13.83
N ASN A 83 10.36 -9.43 13.31
CA ASN A 83 11.56 -9.63 14.13
C ASN A 83 12.30 -8.34 14.48
N GLY A 84 12.19 -7.28 13.66
CA GLY A 84 12.97 -6.06 13.83
C GLY A 84 12.20 -4.76 13.63
N GLY A 85 10.89 -4.82 13.34
CA GLY A 85 10.09 -3.64 13.05
C GLY A 85 10.51 -2.90 11.77
N ASP A 86 11.27 -3.54 10.87
CA ASP A 86 11.77 -2.90 9.66
C ASP A 86 10.78 -3.05 8.50
N TYR A 87 10.00 -2.00 8.27
CA TYR A 87 9.04 -1.91 7.18
C TYR A 87 9.69 -1.48 5.85
N MET A 88 10.91 -0.97 5.86
CA MET A 88 11.45 -0.22 4.71
C MET A 88 11.77 -1.12 3.51
N PRO A 89 12.25 -2.36 3.68
CA PRO A 89 12.38 -3.31 2.57
C PRO A 89 11.04 -3.59 1.86
N MET A 90 9.90 -3.50 2.55
CA MET A 90 8.59 -3.77 1.94
C MET A 90 8.25 -2.79 0.82
N ILE A 91 8.85 -1.60 0.80
CA ILE A 91 8.63 -0.61 -0.25
C ILE A 91 8.89 -1.22 -1.63
N ASP A 92 10.10 -1.77 -1.84
CA ASP A 92 10.47 -2.30 -3.16
C ASP A 92 9.95 -3.72 -3.39
N ILE A 93 9.83 -4.51 -2.31
CA ILE A 93 9.24 -5.86 -2.35
C ILE A 93 7.79 -5.81 -2.85
N LEU A 94 6.98 -4.86 -2.38
CA LEU A 94 5.60 -4.69 -2.82
C LEU A 94 5.51 -3.95 -4.16
N ASN A 95 6.42 -3.01 -4.45
CA ASN A 95 6.38 -2.27 -5.71
C ASN A 95 6.67 -3.14 -6.94
N ALA A 96 7.54 -4.14 -6.78
CA ALA A 96 7.96 -5.01 -7.88
C ALA A 96 6.78 -5.73 -8.57
N PRO A 97 5.93 -6.52 -7.86
CA PRO A 97 4.78 -7.17 -8.49
C PRO A 97 3.74 -6.19 -9.04
N ALA A 98 3.63 -4.99 -8.46
CA ALA A 98 2.67 -3.97 -8.89
C ALA A 98 3.03 -3.31 -10.23
N THR A 99 4.33 -3.22 -10.56
CA THR A 99 4.84 -2.46 -11.71
C THR A 99 5.34 -3.32 -12.88
N ASP A 100 5.33 -4.64 -12.72
CA ASP A 100 5.72 -5.62 -13.75
C ASP A 100 4.81 -5.63 -15.00
N TYR A 101 3.68 -4.90 -14.99
CA TYR A 101 2.66 -4.88 -16.05
C TYR A 101 3.23 -4.76 -17.46
N ARG A 102 4.15 -3.81 -17.68
CA ARG A 102 4.75 -3.59 -19.00
C ARG A 102 5.43 -4.84 -19.54
N GLY A 103 6.23 -5.51 -18.71
CA GLY A 103 6.93 -6.74 -19.11
C GLY A 103 5.97 -7.90 -19.39
N LEU A 104 4.85 -7.97 -18.66
CA LEU A 104 3.79 -8.96 -18.86
C LEU A 104 3.03 -8.75 -20.17
N VAL A 105 2.61 -7.51 -20.49
CA VAL A 105 1.80 -7.26 -21.69
C VAL A 105 2.61 -7.29 -22.99
N GLU A 106 3.92 -7.13 -22.92
CA GLU A 106 4.85 -7.32 -24.05
C GLU A 106 5.03 -8.80 -24.42
N GLN A 107 4.52 -9.75 -23.62
CA GLN A 107 4.51 -11.17 -24.01
C GLN A 107 3.53 -11.42 -25.17
N PRO A 108 3.73 -12.48 -25.97
CA PRO A 108 2.81 -12.83 -27.05
C PRO A 108 1.51 -13.43 -26.49
N LEU A 109 0.63 -12.61 -25.89
CA LEU A 109 -0.59 -13.03 -25.19
C LEU A 109 -1.80 -13.30 -26.12
N GLY A 110 -1.61 -13.25 -27.44
CA GLY A 110 -2.69 -13.38 -28.44
C GLY A 110 -3.35 -14.77 -28.49
N TRP A 111 -2.80 -15.75 -27.78
CA TRP A 111 -3.38 -17.09 -27.64
C TRP A 111 -4.49 -17.16 -26.57
N MET A 112 -4.59 -16.18 -25.68
CA MET A 112 -5.68 -16.14 -24.69
C MET A 112 -7.00 -15.81 -25.36
N SER A 113 -8.07 -16.53 -25.00
CA SER A 113 -9.42 -16.09 -25.34
C SER A 113 -9.76 -14.76 -24.67
N ASN A 114 -10.77 -14.03 -25.16
CA ASN A 114 -11.23 -12.79 -24.54
C ASN A 114 -11.61 -12.98 -23.06
N GLU A 115 -12.23 -14.11 -22.72
CA GLU A 115 -12.58 -14.43 -21.33
C GLU A 115 -11.36 -14.71 -20.46
N GLN A 116 -10.38 -15.46 -20.98
CA GLN A 116 -9.11 -15.69 -20.27
C GLN A 116 -8.36 -14.38 -20.06
N ARG A 117 -8.31 -13.53 -21.08
CA ARG A 117 -7.66 -12.23 -21.00
C ARG A 117 -8.32 -11.32 -19.97
N LYS A 118 -9.66 -11.30 -19.91
CA LYS A 118 -10.40 -10.56 -18.88
C LYS A 118 -10.05 -11.06 -17.48
N LYS A 119 -10.12 -12.37 -17.23
CA LYS A 119 -9.76 -12.97 -15.93
C LYS A 119 -8.31 -12.66 -15.53
N TRP A 120 -7.39 -12.71 -16.49
CA TRP A 120 -5.99 -12.38 -16.28
C TRP A 120 -5.80 -10.90 -15.90
N ASN A 121 -6.45 -9.98 -16.63
CA ASN A 121 -6.41 -8.55 -16.33
C ASN A 121 -7.01 -8.27 -14.94
N ASP A 122 -8.19 -8.81 -14.63
CA ASP A 122 -8.87 -8.61 -13.33
C ASP A 122 -8.00 -9.09 -12.16
N ALA A 123 -7.35 -10.25 -12.31
CA ALA A 123 -6.44 -10.79 -11.30
C ALA A 123 -5.19 -9.92 -11.13
N PHE A 124 -4.60 -9.46 -12.23
CA PHE A 124 -3.43 -8.59 -12.19
C PHE A 124 -3.76 -7.23 -11.59
N GLU A 125 -4.87 -6.60 -11.97
CA GLU A 125 -5.30 -5.30 -11.44
C GLU A 125 -5.51 -5.36 -9.92
N ARG A 126 -6.21 -6.40 -9.44
CA ARG A 126 -6.41 -6.64 -8.01
C ARG A 126 -5.07 -6.77 -7.26
N LEU A 127 -4.14 -7.56 -7.79
CA LEU A 127 -2.81 -7.75 -7.22
C LEU A 127 -1.99 -6.45 -7.23
N SER A 128 -1.95 -5.78 -8.37
CA SER A 128 -1.19 -4.55 -8.59
C SER A 128 -1.68 -3.44 -7.68
N TYR A 129 -3.00 -3.27 -7.55
CA TYR A 129 -3.58 -2.29 -6.64
C TYR A 129 -3.23 -2.59 -5.18
N ALA A 130 -3.35 -3.84 -4.73
CA ALA A 130 -3.04 -4.23 -3.36
C ALA A 130 -1.57 -3.95 -3.00
N CYS A 131 -0.64 -4.47 -3.81
CA CYS A 131 0.79 -4.31 -3.55
C CYS A 131 1.23 -2.85 -3.74
N GLY A 132 0.72 -2.18 -4.76
CA GLY A 132 1.01 -0.77 -5.04
C GLY A 132 0.60 0.14 -3.89
N SER A 133 -0.62 -0.02 -3.37
CA SER A 133 -1.13 0.76 -2.23
C SER A 133 -0.27 0.59 -0.97
N GLY A 134 0.15 -0.65 -0.67
CA GLY A 134 1.04 -0.92 0.46
C GLY A 134 2.43 -0.29 0.29
N SER A 135 2.99 -0.32 -0.92
CA SER A 135 4.28 0.31 -1.27
C SER A 135 4.21 1.84 -1.14
N GLU A 136 3.18 2.47 -1.70
CA GLU A 136 3.02 3.94 -1.74
C GLU A 136 2.97 4.55 -0.34
N ILE A 137 2.20 3.96 0.58
CA ILE A 137 2.10 4.43 1.97
C ILE A 137 3.46 4.43 2.67
N LEU A 138 4.28 3.39 2.44
CA LEU A 138 5.62 3.30 3.03
C LEU A 138 6.65 4.22 2.34
N ARG A 139 6.51 4.43 1.03
CA ARG A 139 7.44 5.26 0.23
C ARG A 139 7.43 6.72 0.65
N ASN A 140 6.28 7.23 1.11
CA ASN A 140 6.22 8.55 1.73
C ASN A 140 7.13 8.66 2.96
N ASN A 141 7.15 7.64 3.81
CA ASN A 141 8.01 7.63 4.99
C ASN A 141 9.50 7.62 4.67
N GLN A 142 9.89 6.98 3.58
CA GLN A 142 11.27 6.91 3.15
C GLN A 142 11.81 8.29 2.70
N THR A 143 10.97 9.10 2.05
CA THR A 143 11.43 10.27 1.28
C THR A 143 11.05 11.61 1.90
N LYS A 144 9.82 11.75 2.42
CA LYS A 144 9.25 13.07 2.73
C LYS A 144 9.87 13.73 3.96
N GLY A 145 10.21 12.97 5.00
CA GLY A 145 10.96 13.50 6.13
C GLY A 145 12.36 13.99 5.75
N VAL A 146 13.04 13.30 4.82
CA VAL A 146 14.36 13.71 4.31
C VAL A 146 14.25 14.97 3.45
N HIS A 147 13.25 15.04 2.55
CA HIS A 147 12.99 16.26 1.78
C HIS A 147 12.69 17.44 2.69
N TRP A 148 11.94 17.22 3.78
CA TRP A 148 11.67 18.26 4.77
C TRP A 148 12.92 18.75 5.48
N LEU A 149 13.84 17.85 5.87
CA LEU A 149 15.13 18.23 6.45
C LEU A 149 15.95 19.09 5.47
N ASN A 150 15.87 18.81 4.18
CA ASN A 150 16.59 19.51 3.13
C ASN A 150 15.84 20.72 2.52
N ARG A 151 14.70 21.13 3.10
CA ARG A 151 13.81 22.16 2.52
C ARG A 151 14.48 23.52 2.29
N ALA A 152 15.46 23.88 3.10
CA ALA A 152 16.21 25.14 2.92
C ALA A 152 17.07 25.15 1.64
N SER A 153 17.47 23.98 1.15
CA SER A 153 18.33 23.80 -0.03
C SER A 153 17.60 23.16 -1.22
N ILE A 154 16.29 22.89 -1.10
CA ILE A 154 15.54 22.07 -2.09
C ILE A 154 15.31 22.79 -3.42
N GLY A 155 15.33 24.13 -3.42
CA GLY A 155 15.31 24.94 -4.64
C GLY A 155 14.16 24.57 -5.59
N LYS A 156 14.50 24.13 -6.81
CA LYS A 156 13.52 23.76 -7.85
C LYS A 156 12.78 22.45 -7.56
N ASP A 157 13.30 21.63 -6.64
CA ASP A 157 12.73 20.33 -6.27
C ASP A 157 11.61 20.46 -5.21
N GLN A 158 11.18 21.70 -4.90
CA GLN A 158 10.07 21.99 -3.98
C GLN A 158 8.79 21.21 -4.31
N ILE A 159 8.52 20.92 -5.58
CA ILE A 159 7.39 20.09 -6.01
C ILE A 159 7.42 18.69 -5.37
N TYR A 160 8.59 18.10 -5.15
CA TYR A 160 8.71 16.78 -4.52
C TYR A 160 8.53 16.83 -3.01
N LEU A 161 8.76 18.00 -2.40
CA LEU A 161 8.46 18.23 -0.99
C LEU A 161 6.96 18.38 -0.77
N ASP A 162 6.31 19.19 -1.59
CA ASP A 162 4.88 19.52 -1.48
C ASP A 162 3.97 18.36 -1.87
N ARG A 163 4.44 17.47 -2.75
CA ARG A 163 3.72 16.28 -3.18
C ARG A 163 3.72 15.21 -2.10
N ASP A 164 2.56 14.88 -1.60
CA ASP A 164 2.25 13.64 -0.91
C ASP A 164 1.95 12.55 -1.95
N ASP A 165 2.75 11.49 -1.99
CA ASP A 165 2.60 10.38 -2.95
C ASP A 165 1.72 9.24 -2.39
N SER A 166 1.12 9.41 -1.22
CA SER A 166 0.14 8.46 -0.68
C SER A 166 -1.25 8.72 -1.25
N GLN A 167 -2.26 8.05 -0.68
CA GLN A 167 -3.66 8.22 -1.02
C GLN A 167 -4.18 9.58 -0.50
N VAL A 168 -3.75 10.66 -1.15
CA VAL A 168 -4.07 12.06 -0.82
C VAL A 168 -5.57 12.30 -0.84
N GLY A 169 -6.09 12.87 0.25
CA GLY A 169 -7.42 13.47 0.29
C GLY A 169 -8.51 12.52 -0.19
N ASP A 170 -8.44 11.28 0.30
CA ASP A 170 -9.27 10.21 -0.17
C ASP A 170 -10.75 10.66 -0.21
N ARG A 171 -11.29 10.79 -1.41
CA ARG A 171 -12.73 10.98 -1.66
C ARG A 171 -13.51 9.71 -1.30
N ALA A 172 -13.09 8.96 -0.28
CA ALA A 172 -13.41 7.56 -0.03
C ALA A 172 -13.11 6.61 -1.22
N ARG A 173 -12.33 7.05 -2.21
CA ARG A 173 -12.01 6.30 -3.42
C ARG A 173 -11.03 5.16 -3.16
N ALA A 174 -10.00 5.33 -2.34
CA ALA A 174 -9.04 4.26 -2.05
C ALA A 174 -9.75 3.09 -1.36
N ILE A 175 -10.56 3.38 -0.33
CA ILE A 175 -11.39 2.38 0.31
C ILE A 175 -12.40 1.77 -0.68
N GLN A 176 -13.05 2.58 -1.52
CA GLN A 176 -13.98 2.08 -2.54
C GLN A 176 -13.29 1.16 -3.56
N TYR A 177 -12.12 1.54 -4.10
CA TYR A 177 -11.35 0.73 -5.02
C TYR A 177 -10.90 -0.57 -4.37
N ALA A 178 -10.34 -0.50 -3.16
CA ALA A 178 -9.96 -1.68 -2.41
C ALA A 178 -11.15 -2.61 -2.11
N THR A 179 -12.34 -2.04 -1.88
CA THR A 179 -13.60 -2.80 -1.71
C THR A 179 -14.03 -3.44 -3.03
N ASN A 180 -14.01 -2.70 -4.14
CA ASN A 180 -14.38 -3.19 -5.47
C ASN A 180 -13.47 -4.33 -5.93
N TYR A 181 -12.18 -4.27 -5.60
CA TYR A 181 -11.21 -5.34 -5.86
C TYR A 181 -11.28 -6.49 -4.83
N GLY A 182 -12.15 -6.41 -3.82
CA GLY A 182 -12.26 -7.44 -2.76
C GLY A 182 -10.95 -7.63 -1.99
N ILE A 183 -10.22 -6.53 -1.76
CA ILE A 183 -8.95 -6.49 -1.01
C ILE A 183 -9.23 -6.23 0.47
N MET A 184 -10.19 -5.35 0.75
CA MET A 184 -10.64 -5.06 2.11
C MET A 184 -12.16 -4.96 2.18
N SER A 185 -12.70 -5.12 3.38
CA SER A 185 -14.13 -4.94 3.66
C SER A 185 -14.27 -3.90 4.76
N PRO A 186 -14.74 -2.68 4.43
CA PRO A 186 -14.97 -1.65 5.42
C PRO A 186 -15.98 -2.12 6.49
N PRO A 187 -15.74 -1.81 7.77
CA PRO A 187 -16.71 -2.13 8.81
C PRO A 187 -17.96 -1.27 8.66
N THR A 188 -19.10 -1.74 9.20
CA THR A 188 -20.34 -0.95 9.24
C THR A 188 -20.16 0.38 9.99
N SER A 189 -19.32 0.38 11.01
CA SER A 189 -18.84 1.57 11.70
C SER A 189 -17.34 1.48 11.92
N TYR A 190 -16.62 2.56 11.61
CA TYR A 190 -15.18 2.60 11.84
C TYR A 190 -14.89 2.61 13.35
N PRO A 191 -13.92 1.80 13.82
CA PRO A 191 -13.59 1.74 15.23
C PRO A 191 -12.92 3.05 15.65
N ARG A 192 -13.19 3.49 16.89
CA ARG A 192 -12.62 4.72 17.41
C ARG A 192 -11.12 4.57 17.67
N HIS A 193 -10.32 5.49 17.10
CA HIS A 193 -8.88 5.58 17.29
C HIS A 193 -8.54 6.75 18.22
N PRO A 194 -8.13 6.49 19.47
CA PRO A 194 -7.78 7.56 20.39
C PRO A 194 -6.46 8.22 19.97
N VAL A 195 -6.43 9.55 20.07
CA VAL A 195 -5.22 10.34 19.87
C VAL A 195 -4.49 10.48 21.21
N ASP A 196 -3.23 10.07 21.27
CA ASP A 196 -2.35 10.31 22.40
C ASP A 196 -1.75 11.71 22.28
N ILE A 197 -2.23 12.63 23.12
CA ILE A 197 -1.76 14.02 23.14
C ILE A 197 -0.39 14.14 23.81
N GLY A 198 -0.01 13.18 24.66
CA GLY A 198 1.28 13.14 25.33
C GLY A 198 2.42 12.72 24.38
N GLU A 199 2.11 11.88 23.40
CA GLU A 199 3.06 11.42 22.40
C GLU A 199 3.05 12.34 21.16
N ARG A 200 4.08 13.17 21.04
CA ARG A 200 4.18 14.21 20.01
C ARG A 200 5.57 14.34 19.40
N VAL A 201 5.63 14.72 18.13
CA VAL A 201 6.88 14.81 17.38
C VAL A 201 6.80 15.84 16.26
N SER A 202 7.91 16.54 15.98
CA SER A 202 7.97 17.54 14.91
C SER A 202 8.48 16.96 13.59
N PRO A 203 8.06 17.49 12.43
CA PRO A 203 8.62 17.11 11.13
C PRO A 203 10.16 17.15 11.10
N GLY A 204 10.77 16.15 10.47
CA GLY A 204 12.22 15.95 10.36
C GLY A 204 12.88 15.28 11.57
N THR A 205 12.23 15.27 12.74
CA THR A 205 12.76 14.54 13.91
C THR A 205 12.48 13.04 13.78
N PRO A 206 13.32 12.15 14.34
CA PRO A 206 13.06 10.71 14.29
C PRO A 206 11.71 10.35 14.91
N CYS A 207 10.93 9.53 14.20
CA CYS A 207 9.65 9.02 14.66
C CYS A 207 9.85 8.19 15.93
N PRO A 208 9.16 8.49 17.04
CA PRO A 208 9.39 7.81 18.32
C PRO A 208 8.85 6.38 18.33
N ARG A 209 7.86 6.06 17.48
CA ARG A 209 7.32 4.71 17.33
C ARG A 209 6.59 4.52 16.00
N THR A 210 6.55 3.28 15.53
CA THR A 210 5.80 2.94 14.32
C THR A 210 4.28 3.00 14.55
N GLY A 211 3.54 3.63 13.63
CA GLY A 211 2.07 3.65 13.65
C GLY A 211 1.49 4.87 12.94
N VAL A 212 0.20 5.15 13.15
CA VAL A 212 -0.50 6.28 12.53
C VAL A 212 -0.35 7.54 13.37
N TRP A 213 -0.19 8.67 12.68
CA TRP A 213 -0.01 9.99 13.26
C TRP A 213 -0.98 10.98 12.63
N VAL A 214 -1.51 11.89 13.45
CA VAL A 214 -2.42 12.97 13.07
C VAL A 214 -1.74 14.33 13.29
N PRO A 215 -1.85 15.29 12.36
CA PRO A 215 -1.25 16.61 12.55
C PRO A 215 -2.12 17.47 13.49
N LYS A 216 -1.47 18.37 14.25
CA LYS A 216 -2.16 19.28 15.18
C LYS A 216 -3.34 20.03 14.55
N GLN A 217 -3.23 20.41 13.27
CA GLN A 217 -4.29 21.10 12.52
C GLN A 217 -5.62 20.35 12.57
N TRP A 218 -5.61 19.01 12.53
CA TRP A 218 -6.82 18.19 12.67
C TRP A 218 -7.43 18.31 14.08
N LEU A 219 -6.60 18.36 15.12
CA LEU A 219 -7.05 18.55 16.50
C LEU A 219 -7.65 19.95 16.72
N ASP A 220 -7.16 20.93 15.95
CA ASP A 220 -7.66 22.29 15.92
C ASP A 220 -8.92 22.44 15.01
N GLY A 221 -9.41 21.33 14.42
CA GLY A 221 -10.67 21.27 13.66
C GLY A 221 -10.53 21.30 12.14
N ALA A 222 -9.31 21.35 11.60
CA ALA A 222 -9.09 21.24 10.16
C ALA A 222 -9.48 19.85 9.63
N ARG A 223 -9.92 19.76 8.38
CA ARG A 223 -10.34 18.50 7.73
C ARG A 223 -9.66 18.25 6.39
N ASP A 224 -8.76 19.13 6.01
CA ASP A 224 -8.03 19.16 4.75
C ASP A 224 -6.58 18.71 4.91
N PHE A 225 -6.24 17.99 5.97
CA PHE A 225 -4.89 17.45 6.19
C PHE A 225 -4.85 15.93 6.18
N ASN A 226 -3.79 15.35 5.60
CA ASN A 226 -3.58 13.90 5.60
C ASN A 226 -3.05 13.38 6.93
N LEU A 227 -3.47 12.16 7.26
CA LEU A 227 -2.82 11.30 8.25
C LEU A 227 -1.62 10.60 7.64
N ALA A 228 -0.73 10.14 8.50
CA ALA A 228 0.50 9.50 8.12
C ALA A 228 0.70 8.20 8.89
N PHE A 229 0.97 7.09 8.21
CA PHE A 229 1.66 5.98 8.87
C PHE A 229 3.14 6.28 8.88
N CYS A 230 3.79 6.27 10.04
CA CYS A 230 5.23 6.52 10.20
C CYS A 230 5.95 5.34 10.85
N VAL A 231 7.24 5.19 10.53
CA VAL A 231 8.09 4.09 11.00
C VAL A 231 9.13 4.61 11.99
N GLU A 232 9.29 3.92 13.12
CA GLU A 232 10.22 4.27 14.19
C GLU A 232 11.63 4.57 13.66
N GLY A 233 12.26 5.61 14.20
CA GLY A 233 13.60 6.05 13.84
C GLY A 233 13.69 6.77 12.49
N ARG A 234 12.68 6.71 11.62
CA ARG A 234 12.66 7.47 10.36
C ARG A 234 12.30 8.94 10.61
N PRO A 235 12.87 9.89 9.85
CA PRO A 235 12.49 11.29 9.96
C PRO A 235 10.99 11.48 9.69
N MET A 236 10.28 12.14 10.59
CA MET A 236 8.86 12.46 10.42
C MET A 236 8.65 13.34 9.18
N GLN A 237 7.63 13.02 8.38
CA GLN A 237 7.23 13.84 7.23
C GLN A 237 6.54 15.15 7.67
N PRO A 238 6.42 16.17 6.80
CA PRO A 238 5.60 17.35 7.09
C PRO A 238 4.11 17.00 7.03
N ALA A 239 3.26 17.86 7.58
CA ALA A 239 1.82 17.74 7.37
C ALA A 239 1.46 18.19 5.95
N TYR A 240 0.62 17.43 5.27
CA TYR A 240 0.18 17.74 3.92
C TYR A 240 -1.24 18.30 3.93
N GLN A 241 -1.36 19.58 3.58
CA GLN A 241 -2.65 20.21 3.32
C GLN A 241 -3.11 19.84 1.91
N ILE A 242 -4.37 19.44 1.76
CA ILE A 242 -5.01 19.10 0.51
C ILE A 242 -5.65 20.34 -0.07
N LEU A 243 -5.39 20.56 -1.35
CA LEU A 243 -5.90 21.67 -2.12
C LEU A 243 -6.52 21.12 -3.41
N VAL A 244 -7.57 21.78 -3.90
CA VAL A 244 -8.22 21.41 -5.15
C VAL A 244 -7.67 22.32 -6.24
N ALA A 245 -6.91 21.75 -7.18
CA ALA A 245 -6.46 22.49 -8.35
C ALA A 245 -7.62 22.79 -9.30
N LYS A 246 -7.41 23.75 -10.20
CA LYS A 246 -8.39 24.09 -11.24
C LYS A 246 -8.71 22.84 -12.05
N GLU A 247 -9.99 22.63 -12.35
CA GLU A 247 -10.45 21.54 -13.21
C GLU A 247 -9.67 21.56 -14.53
N VAL A 248 -8.98 20.45 -14.80
CA VAL A 248 -8.26 20.21 -16.04
C VAL A 248 -9.06 19.17 -16.80
N ASN A 249 -9.33 19.43 -18.07
CA ASN A 249 -9.87 18.39 -18.94
C ASN A 249 -8.74 17.43 -19.31
N ILE A 250 -8.61 16.32 -18.56
CA ILE A 250 -7.56 15.31 -18.77
C ILE A 250 -7.74 14.53 -20.09
N LEU A 251 -8.89 14.68 -20.73
CA LEU A 251 -9.19 14.11 -22.04
C LEU A 251 -8.97 15.13 -23.17
N ALA A 252 -8.62 16.39 -22.88
CA ALA A 252 -8.50 17.44 -23.90
C ALA A 252 -7.46 17.11 -24.99
N GLU A 253 -6.40 16.38 -24.65
CA GLU A 253 -5.37 15.95 -25.62
C GLU A 253 -5.79 14.73 -26.45
N PHE A 254 -6.87 14.05 -26.05
CA PHE A 254 -7.38 12.82 -26.67
C PHE A 254 -8.72 13.00 -27.38
N ILE A 255 -9.33 14.19 -27.30
CA ILE A 255 -10.60 14.53 -27.97
C ILE A 255 -10.27 15.30 -29.27
N PRO A 256 -10.74 14.85 -30.45
CA PRO A 256 -10.57 15.59 -31.70
C PRO A 256 -11.20 16.99 -31.65
N ASP A 257 -10.58 17.99 -32.28
CA ASP A 257 -10.99 19.41 -32.26
C ASP A 257 -12.45 19.71 -32.66
N TRP A 258 -13.13 18.77 -33.31
CA TRP A 258 -14.50 18.89 -33.79
C TRP A 258 -15.56 18.27 -32.85
N GLU A 259 -15.15 17.57 -31.79
CA GLU A 259 -16.08 17.07 -30.77
C GLU A 259 -16.28 18.11 -29.65
N PRO A 260 -17.53 18.41 -29.24
CA PRO A 260 -17.76 19.27 -28.09
C PRO A 260 -17.17 18.63 -26.82
N PRO A 261 -16.47 19.40 -25.97
CA PRO A 261 -15.79 18.86 -24.79
C PRO A 261 -16.80 18.18 -23.86
N LYS A 262 -16.66 16.86 -23.66
CA LYS A 262 -17.47 16.11 -22.71
C LYS A 262 -17.14 16.56 -21.28
N ILE A 263 -18.18 16.82 -20.49
CA ILE A 263 -18.06 17.23 -19.07
C ILE A 263 -17.32 16.15 -18.25
N ASP A 264 -17.37 14.89 -18.70
CA ASP A 264 -16.77 13.74 -18.04
C ASP A 264 -15.23 13.71 -18.04
N GLY A 265 -14.57 14.64 -18.75
CA GLY A 265 -13.11 14.77 -18.80
C GLY A 265 -12.50 15.71 -17.78
N TYR A 266 -13.30 16.50 -17.05
CA TYR A 266 -12.80 17.49 -16.10
C TYR A 266 -12.51 16.85 -14.74
N VAL A 267 -11.23 16.84 -14.35
CA VAL A 267 -10.79 16.47 -13.01
C VAL A 267 -10.05 17.68 -12.43
N GLY A 268 -10.47 18.17 -11.27
CA GLY A 268 -9.60 19.02 -10.45
C GLY A 268 -8.65 18.09 -9.69
N PRO A 269 -7.37 17.94 -10.11
CA PRO A 269 -6.45 17.09 -9.40
C PRO A 269 -6.28 17.62 -7.96
N LEU A 270 -6.12 16.70 -7.03
CA LEU A 270 -5.76 17.07 -5.67
C LEU A 270 -4.27 17.41 -5.68
N GLU A 271 -3.96 18.61 -5.21
CA GLU A 271 -2.60 19.03 -4.92
C GLU A 271 -2.39 18.99 -3.41
N THR A 272 -1.14 18.81 -3.02
CA THR A 272 -0.73 18.89 -1.62
C THR A 272 0.28 19.99 -1.41
N ARG A 273 0.29 20.53 -0.20
CA ARG A 273 1.27 21.51 0.25
C ARG A 273 1.88 21.03 1.56
N ALA A 274 3.19 20.99 1.62
CA ALA A 274 3.89 20.65 2.86
C ALA A 274 3.78 21.83 3.83
N THR A 275 3.42 21.53 5.07
CA THR A 275 3.24 22.50 6.14
C THR A 275 3.91 22.01 7.42
N ASP A 276 4.32 22.97 8.25
CA ASP A 276 4.82 22.65 9.57
C ASP A 276 3.68 22.15 10.48
N THR A 277 4.01 21.30 11.45
CA THR A 277 3.03 20.75 12.38
C THR A 277 3.67 20.22 13.66
N ILE A 278 2.82 19.78 14.58
CA ILE A 278 3.17 18.82 15.61
C ILE A 278 2.32 17.59 15.35
N TRP A 279 2.96 16.46 15.12
CA TRP A 279 2.28 15.18 14.97
C TRP A 279 1.92 14.61 16.34
N HIS A 280 0.76 13.98 16.43
CA HIS A 280 0.28 13.25 17.59
C HIS A 280 -0.01 11.81 17.23
N PHE A 281 0.31 10.87 18.12
CA PHE A 281 0.13 9.45 17.84
C PHE A 281 -1.35 9.08 17.88
N VAL A 282 -1.81 8.27 16.93
CA VAL A 282 -3.17 7.76 16.84
C VAL A 282 -3.13 6.27 17.15
N SER A 283 -3.60 5.84 18.32
CA SER A 283 -3.48 4.44 18.71
C SER A 283 -4.45 3.54 17.96
N GLN A 284 -4.04 2.28 17.71
CA GLN A 284 -5.00 1.25 17.31
C GLN A 284 -6.03 1.04 18.43
N PRO A 285 -7.28 0.69 18.08
CA PRO A 285 -8.27 0.32 19.07
C PRO A 285 -7.77 -0.90 19.84
N VAL A 286 -7.77 -0.83 21.17
CA VAL A 286 -7.52 -2.01 22.00
C VAL A 286 -8.72 -2.93 21.83
N PHE A 287 -8.62 -3.94 20.95
CA PHE A 287 -9.52 -5.07 21.05
C PHE A 287 -9.20 -5.74 22.39
N GLN A 288 -10.15 -5.71 23.33
CA GLN A 288 -10.09 -6.59 24.49
C GLN A 288 -9.97 -8.01 23.93
N THR A 289 -8.76 -8.57 23.98
CA THR A 289 -8.52 -9.96 23.69
C THR A 289 -9.34 -10.76 24.69
N VAL A 290 -10.48 -11.29 24.25
CA VAL A 290 -11.08 -12.44 24.92
C VAL A 290 -10.00 -13.52 24.90
N PRO A 291 -9.60 -14.10 26.05
CA PRO A 291 -8.51 -15.05 26.08
C PRO A 291 -8.85 -16.20 25.13
N ALA A 292 -7.93 -16.49 24.22
CA ALA A 292 -8.01 -17.63 23.33
C ALA A 292 -7.93 -18.91 24.17
N SER A 293 -9.07 -19.34 24.71
CA SER A 293 -9.22 -20.69 25.22
C SER A 293 -9.26 -21.64 24.04
N ASN A 294 -8.22 -22.48 23.96
CA ASN A 294 -8.17 -23.75 23.25
C ASN A 294 -8.07 -23.70 21.72
N LEU A 295 -6.91 -23.27 21.21
CA LEU A 295 -6.36 -23.87 19.99
C LEU A 295 -5.27 -24.86 20.42
N HIS A 296 -5.64 -26.14 20.41
CA HIS A 296 -4.74 -27.26 20.67
C HIS A 296 -3.51 -27.18 19.74
N LEU A 297 -2.35 -26.94 20.33
CA LEU A 297 -1.05 -27.28 19.76
C LEU A 297 -1.03 -28.80 19.53
N ARG A 298 -1.01 -29.24 18.27
CA ARG A 298 -0.64 -30.63 17.95
C ARG A 298 0.87 -30.73 18.00
N CYS A 299 1.34 -31.57 18.93
CA CYS A 299 2.73 -31.90 19.18
C CYS A 299 3.47 -32.41 17.95
N GLU A 300 4.71 -31.95 17.79
CA GLU A 300 5.76 -32.72 17.13
C GLU A 300 6.19 -33.90 18.01
N ALA A 301 6.45 -35.04 17.39
CA ALA A 301 7.66 -35.88 17.54
C ALA A 301 7.35 -37.39 17.47
N ALA A 302 7.91 -38.04 16.45
CA ALA A 302 8.53 -39.35 16.59
C ALA A 302 9.62 -39.50 15.52
N ARG A 303 10.83 -39.05 15.86
CA ARG A 303 12.08 -39.54 15.25
C ARG A 303 12.30 -40.96 15.76
N THR A 304 12.25 -41.94 14.87
CA THR A 304 12.59 -43.33 15.17
C THR A 304 14.11 -43.45 15.28
N VAL A 305 14.62 -43.62 16.49
CA VAL A 305 15.99 -44.09 16.76
C VAL A 305 15.96 -45.61 16.72
N VAL A 306 16.72 -46.22 15.81
CA VAL A 306 16.93 -47.68 15.75
C VAL A 306 18.13 -48.03 16.63
N PRO A 307 17.99 -48.91 17.65
CA PRO A 307 19.15 -49.46 18.34
C PRO A 307 19.64 -50.74 17.64
N PHE A 308 20.93 -50.75 17.32
CA PHE A 308 21.73 -51.92 16.99
C PHE A 308 21.68 -52.93 18.16
N ILE A 309 21.32 -54.19 17.88
CA ILE A 309 21.52 -55.31 18.81
C ILE A 309 22.62 -56.20 18.22
N ASN A 310 23.69 -56.37 18.99
CA ASN A 310 24.85 -57.21 18.71
C ASN A 310 24.61 -58.61 19.30
N PRO A 311 24.56 -59.70 18.51
CA PRO A 311 24.39 -61.05 19.05
C PRO A 311 25.73 -61.76 19.13
N HIS A 312 26.26 -61.99 20.34
CA HIS A 312 27.08 -63.15 20.73
C HIS A 312 27.68 -62.90 22.12
N VAL A 313 27.14 -63.54 23.17
CA VAL A 313 27.90 -64.15 24.28
C VAL A 313 26.99 -65.18 25.00
N LYS A 314 27.44 -66.44 24.92
CA LYS A 314 27.07 -67.68 25.64
C LYS A 314 25.70 -68.31 25.37
#